data_AF-M0N3G3-F1
#
_entry.id   AF-M0N3G3-F1
#
_cell.length_a   1.000
_cell.length_b   1.000
_cell.length_c   1.000
_cell.angle_alpha   90.00
_cell.angle_beta   90.00
_cell.angle_gamma   90.00
#
_symmetry.space_group_name_H-M   'P 1'
#
loop_
_entity.id
_entity.type
_entity.pdbx_description
1 polymer ?
#
loop_
_entity_poly.entity_id
_entity_poly.type
_entity_poly.pdbx_seq_one_letter_code
_entity_poly.pdbx_strand_id
1 'polypeptide(L)' 'MADDWKYAVEDFEDDGDEGADDAHATDVFGENEPDELEPGSPSFENVVFVLLGVAIALLVVLGI' A
#
# COMPACT_ATOMS: atom_id res chain seq x y z
N MET A 1 -3.47 -12.33 -21.46
CA MET A 1 -2.79 -12.54 -20.16
C MET A 1 -3.19 -11.42 -19.20
N ALA A 2 -4.49 -11.21 -18.95
CA ALA A 2 -5.00 -10.05 -18.22
C ALA A 2 -5.94 -10.41 -17.05
N ASP A 3 -5.98 -11.69 -16.67
CA ASP A 3 -6.94 -12.22 -15.69
C ASP A 3 -6.24 -12.90 -14.49
N ASP A 4 -4.90 -12.82 -14.43
CA ASP A 4 -4.04 -13.48 -13.43
C ASP A 4 -4.20 -12.94 -11.99
N TRP A 5 -5.01 -11.90 -11.83
CA TRP A 5 -5.27 -11.25 -10.54
C TRP A 5 -6.66 -11.58 -9.97
N LYS A 6 -7.51 -12.30 -10.72
CA LYS A 6 -8.89 -12.60 -10.32
C LYS A 6 -8.96 -14.03 -9.81
N TYR A 7 -9.04 -14.19 -8.50
CA TYR A 7 -9.36 -15.47 -7.88
C TYR A 7 -10.86 -15.74 -7.96
N ALA A 8 -11.24 -16.93 -8.40
CA ALA A 8 -12.63 -17.38 -8.38
C ALA A 8 -12.96 -17.96 -7.00
N VAL A 9 -14.21 -17.85 -6.58
CA VAL A 9 -14.64 -18.43 -5.29
C VAL A 9 -14.43 -19.95 -5.28
N GLU A 10 -14.56 -20.59 -6.44
CA GLU A 10 -14.31 -22.02 -6.62
C GLU A 10 -12.86 -22.43 -6.34
N ASP A 11 -11.88 -21.51 -6.38
CA ASP A 11 -10.47 -21.79 -6.09
C ASP A 11 -10.22 -22.08 -4.59
N PHE A 12 -11.18 -21.77 -3.72
CA PHE A 12 -11.09 -21.95 -2.26
C PHE A 12 -11.94 -23.10 -1.73
N GLU A 13 -12.69 -23.80 -2.60
CA GLU A 13 -13.65 -24.83 -2.17
C GLU A 13 -13.06 -26.26 -2.16
N ASP A 14 -11.80 -26.48 -2.57
CA ASP A 14 -11.19 -27.83 -2.67
C ASP A 14 -10.13 -28.16 -1.60
N ASP A 15 -9.61 -27.21 -0.82
CA ASP A 15 -8.58 -27.47 0.21
C ASP A 15 -9.16 -27.69 1.62
N GLY A 16 -10.21 -28.52 1.68
CA GLY A 16 -11.00 -28.78 2.87
C GLY A 16 -10.70 -30.09 3.59
N ASP A 17 -9.45 -30.56 3.69
CA ASP A 17 -8.99 -31.47 4.76
C ASP A 17 -7.47 -31.65 4.75
N GLU A 18 -6.87 -31.86 5.93
CA GLU A 18 -5.45 -32.19 6.20
C GLU A 18 -4.45 -31.02 6.38
N GLY A 19 -4.48 -30.40 7.57
CA GLY A 19 -3.26 -29.78 8.13
C GLY A 19 -3.51 -28.54 8.98
N ALA A 20 -4.03 -28.72 10.19
CA ALA A 20 -3.92 -27.71 11.24
C ALA A 20 -2.46 -27.63 11.72
N ASP A 21 -1.58 -27.07 10.89
CA ASP A 21 -0.20 -26.75 11.23
C ASP A 21 -0.10 -25.23 11.35
N ASP A 22 -0.26 -24.74 12.58
CA ASP A 22 0.25 -23.49 13.19
C ASP A 22 0.54 -22.30 12.24
N ALA A 23 -0.38 -22.00 11.32
CA ALA A 23 -0.38 -20.75 10.58
C ALA A 23 -0.86 -19.66 11.54
N HIS A 24 0.11 -19.02 12.19
CA HIS A 24 -0.10 -17.78 12.93
C HIS A 24 -0.62 -16.72 11.95
N ALA A 25 -1.92 -16.73 11.68
CA ALA A 25 -2.62 -15.62 11.08
C ALA A 25 -2.44 -14.47 12.06
N THR A 26 -1.47 -13.59 11.79
CA THR A 26 -1.37 -12.30 12.47
C THR A 26 -2.72 -11.64 12.28
N ASP A 27 -3.47 -11.55 13.37
CA ASP A 27 -4.69 -10.79 13.46
C ASP A 27 -4.35 -9.31 13.19
N VAL A 28 -4.38 -8.93 11.92
CA VAL A 28 -4.21 -7.55 11.45
C VAL A 28 -5.40 -6.68 11.84
N PHE A 29 -6.43 -7.25 12.47
CA PHE A 29 -7.63 -6.58 12.94
C PHE A 29 -7.95 -6.94 14.40
N GLY A 30 -6.91 -7.07 15.23
CA GLY A 30 -7.09 -7.15 16.68
C GLY A 30 -7.86 -5.94 17.21
N GLU A 31 -8.41 -6.06 18.42
CA GLU A 31 -9.35 -5.17 19.14
C GLU A 31 -8.85 -3.72 19.40
N ASN A 32 -7.94 -3.19 18.59
CA ASN A 32 -7.60 -1.78 18.54
C ASN A 32 -8.58 -1.09 17.58
N GLU A 33 -9.47 -0.27 18.15
CA GLU A 33 -10.09 0.84 17.45
C GLU A 33 -9.03 1.52 16.56
N PRO A 34 -9.32 1.90 15.29
CA PRO A 34 -8.30 2.44 14.40
C PRO A 34 -7.75 3.70 15.05
N ASP A 35 -6.55 3.59 15.64
CA ASP A 35 -5.83 4.73 16.17
C ASP A 35 -5.82 5.79 15.08
N GLU A 36 -6.19 7.02 15.43
CA GLU A 36 -6.22 8.13 14.49
C GLU A 36 -4.86 8.20 13.79
N LEU A 37 -4.84 7.96 12.48
CA LEU A 37 -3.62 7.99 11.69
C LEU A 37 -3.01 9.39 11.78
N GLU A 38 -1.97 9.55 12.59
CA GLU A 38 -1.23 10.81 12.65
C GLU A 38 -0.53 11.03 11.30
N PRO A 39 -0.79 12.16 10.62
CA PRO A 39 -0.05 12.52 9.42
C PRO A 39 1.42 12.70 9.79
N GLY A 40 2.30 11.84 9.26
CA GLY A 40 3.73 12.04 9.41
C GLY A 40 4.19 13.35 8.78
N SER A 41 5.15 14.04 9.42
CA SER A 41 5.79 15.20 8.81
C SER A 41 6.73 14.77 7.68
N PRO A 42 6.79 15.48 6.54
CA PRO A 42 7.71 15.14 5.47
C PRO A 42 9.16 15.26 5.93
N SER A 43 10.02 14.35 5.45
CA SER A 43 11.47 14.48 5.66
C SER A 43 12.01 15.72 4.94
N PHE A 44 13.15 16.24 5.39
CA PHE A 44 13.83 17.36 4.73
C PHE A 44 14.15 17.05 3.26
N GLU A 45 14.57 15.81 2.97
CA GLU A 45 14.85 15.34 1.61
C GLU A 45 13.59 15.40 0.72
N ASN A 46 12.43 14.96 1.22
CA ASN A 46 11.17 15.04 0.48
C ASN A 46 10.80 16.49 0.16
N VAL A 47 11.01 17.42 1.10
CA VAL A 47 10.77 18.85 0.88
C VAL A 47 11.66 19.38 -0.26
N VAL A 48 12.95 19.01 -0.26
CA VAL A 48 13.89 19.44 -1.32
C VAL A 48 13.46 18.91 -2.69
N PHE A 49 13.06 17.65 -2.80
CA PHE A 49 12.61 17.09 -4.08
C PHE A 49 11.33 17.74 -4.60
N VAL A 50 10.37 18.04 -3.72
CA VAL A 50 9.16 18.77 -4.10
C VAL A 50 9.51 20.16 -4.63
N LEU A 51 10.37 20.91 -3.92
CA LEU A 51 10.80 22.24 -4.36
C LEU A 51 11.54 22.21 -5.69
N LEU A 52 12.41 21.21 -5.91
CA LEU A 52 13.08 21.02 -7.19
C LEU A 52 12.09 20.75 -8.33
N GLY A 53 11.11 19.89 -8.08
CA GLY A 53 10.04 19.61 -9.05
C GLY A 53 9.23 20.85 -9.41
N VAL A 54 8.86 21.66 -8.41
CA VAL A 54 8.16 22.94 -8.62
C VAL A 54 9.04 23.89 -9.43
N ALA A 55 10.33 24.02 -9.11
CA ALA A 55 11.25 24.88 -9.85
C ALA A 55 11.36 24.47 -11.33
N ILE A 56 11.51 23.17 -11.61
CA ILE A 56 11.56 22.65 -12.98
C ILE A 56 10.24 22.91 -13.71
N ALA A 57 9.10 22.65 -13.07
CA ALA A 57 7.79 22.90 -13.65
C ALA A 57 7.61 24.39 -14.01
N LEU A 58 8.07 25.30 -13.15
CA LEU A 58 8.03 26.74 -13.42
C LEU A 58 8.93 27.13 -14.60
N LEU A 59 10.14 26.56 -14.73
CA LEU A 59 11.01 26.80 -15.88
C LEU A 59 10.31 26.37 -17.18
N VAL A 60 9.71 25.18 -17.19
CA VAL A 60 8.96 24.65 -18.35
C VAL A 60 7.78 25.55 -18.69
N VAL A 61 6.97 25.96 -17.71
CA VAL A 61 5.80 26.83 -17.92
C VAL A 61 6.21 28.22 -18.41
N LEU A 62 7.32 28.75 -17.90
CA LEU A 62 7.85 30.05 -18.30
C LEU A 62 8.54 30.01 -19.67
N GLY A 63 8.78 28.82 -20.22
CA GLY A 63 9.45 28.62 -21.51
C GLY A 63 10.95 28.93 -21.47
N ILE A 64 11.58 28.77 -20.31
CA ILE A 64 13.05 28.83 -20.14
C ILE A 64 13.64 27.44 -20.41
#